data_AF-A0A7K2FDK6-F1
#
_entry.id   AF-A0A7K2FDK6-F1
#
_cell.length_a   1.000
_cell.length_b   1.000
_cell.length_c   1.000
_cell.angle_alpha   90.00
_cell.angle_beta   90.00
_cell.angle_gamma   90.00
#
_symmetry.space_group_name_H-M   'P 1'
#
loop_
_entity.id
_entity.type
_entity.pdbx_description
1 polymer ?
#
loop_
_entity_poly.entity_id
_entity_poly.type
_entity_poly.pdbx_seq_one_letter_code
_entity_poly.pdbx_strand_id
1 'polypeptide(L)'
;MSNPEPSHPESVSVEISGCSKEDARVVFDVLSACFASDRDADEVPQQLHETRPMVWLGTYVVTEAREGCEPVRLDSSVLADVQGGYWAVDRFRHALDDIFIVEETGTASGDQERELHLRLESR
;
A
#
# COMPACT_ATOMS: atom_id res chain seq x y z
N MET A 1 -11.09 -30.74 -9.41
CA MET A 1 -11.95 -29.54 -9.32
C MET A 1 -11.04 -28.37 -9.60
N SER A 2 -11.14 -27.77 -10.79
CA SER A 2 -10.30 -26.64 -11.19
C SER A 2 -10.68 -25.44 -10.33
N ASN A 3 -9.73 -24.93 -9.55
CA ASN A 3 -9.86 -23.60 -8.96
C ASN A 3 -9.88 -22.61 -10.14
N PRO A 4 -10.88 -21.73 -10.29
CA PRO A 4 -10.77 -20.65 -11.27
C PRO A 4 -9.55 -19.82 -10.87
N GLU A 5 -8.51 -19.85 -11.69
CA GLU A 5 -7.41 -18.91 -11.56
C GLU A 5 -8.02 -17.51 -11.66
N PRO A 6 -7.86 -16.64 -10.65
CA PRO A 6 -8.39 -15.29 -10.74
C PRO A 6 -7.85 -14.65 -12.02
N SER A 7 -8.76 -14.17 -12.87
CA SER A 7 -8.43 -13.69 -14.23
C SER A 7 -7.61 -12.39 -14.24
N HIS A 8 -7.30 -11.86 -13.06
CA HIS A 8 -6.35 -10.76 -12.85
C HIS A 8 -5.48 -11.12 -11.64
N PRO A 9 -4.18 -10.77 -11.62
CA PRO A 9 -3.44 -10.75 -10.37
C PRO A 9 -4.09 -9.70 -9.48
N GLU A 10 -4.86 -10.18 -8.49
CA GLU A 10 -5.59 -9.35 -7.53
C GLU A 10 -4.65 -8.74 -6.47
N SER A 11 -3.35 -8.93 -6.64
CA SER A 11 -2.31 -8.47 -5.73
C SER A 11 -1.71 -7.15 -6.18
N VAL A 12 -1.48 -6.28 -5.22
CA VAL A 12 -0.76 -5.02 -5.37
C VAL A 12 0.46 -5.05 -4.48
N SER A 13 1.61 -4.72 -5.06
CA SER A 13 2.85 -4.49 -4.33
C SER A 13 2.91 -3.02 -3.94
N VAL A 14 3.29 -2.77 -2.68
CA VAL A 14 3.41 -1.44 -2.11
C VAL A 14 4.81 -1.29 -1.56
N GLU A 15 5.46 -0.21 -1.97
CA GLU A 15 6.73 0.25 -1.44
C GLU A 15 6.49 1.52 -0.63
N ILE A 16 6.96 1.56 0.62
CA ILE A 16 6.87 2.73 1.49
C ILE A 16 8.25 3.30 1.73
N SER A 17 8.39 4.61 1.55
CA SER A 17 9.64 5.34 1.77
C SER A 17 9.39 6.80 2.20
N GLY A 18 10.48 7.56 2.40
CA GLY A 18 10.39 9.00 2.67
C GLY A 18 9.81 9.40 4.03
N CYS A 19 9.60 8.45 4.94
CA CYS A 19 8.97 8.66 6.24
C CYS A 19 9.73 7.95 7.37
N SER A 20 9.28 8.18 8.61
CA SER A 20 9.77 7.45 9.78
C SER A 20 9.35 5.98 9.74
N LYS A 21 10.08 5.12 10.46
CA LYS A 21 9.68 3.72 10.67
C LYS A 21 8.28 3.64 11.30
N GLU A 22 7.96 4.55 12.22
CA GLU A 22 6.67 4.62 12.90
C GLU A 22 5.53 4.92 11.92
N ASP A 23 5.69 5.90 11.03
CA ASP A 23 4.69 6.22 10.00
C ASP A 23 4.53 5.06 9.02
N ALA A 24 5.64 4.45 8.57
CA ALA A 24 5.58 3.28 7.70
C ALA A 24 4.80 2.13 8.36
N ARG A 25 5.01 1.90 9.66
CA ARG A 25 4.26 0.90 10.43
C ARG A 25 2.77 1.24 10.43
N VAL A 26 2.40 2.48 10.73
CA VAL A 26 1.00 2.91 10.78
C VAL A 26 0.30 2.65 9.44
N VAL A 27 0.95 2.97 8.33
CA VAL A 27 0.40 2.69 6.99
C VAL A 27 0.21 1.19 6.77
N PHE A 28 1.21 0.36 7.08
CA PHE A 28 1.07 -1.09 6.91
C PHE A 28 0.01 -1.71 7.83
N ASP A 29 -0.09 -1.27 9.08
CA ASP A 29 -1.07 -1.79 10.05
C ASP A 29 -2.51 -1.54 9.54
N VAL A 30 -2.77 -0.35 9.01
CA VAL A 30 -4.03 0.01 8.36
C VAL A 30 -4.27 -0.82 7.10
N LEU A 31 -3.29 -0.91 6.22
CA LEU A 31 -3.43 -1.68 4.98
C LEU A 31 -3.71 -3.16 5.26
N SER A 32 -3.09 -3.73 6.29
CA SER A 32 -3.33 -5.11 6.73
C SER A 32 -4.68 -5.29 7.43
N ALA A 33 -5.27 -4.22 7.99
CA ALA A 33 -6.65 -4.23 8.46
C ALA A 33 -7.64 -4.22 7.28
N CYS A 34 -7.31 -3.51 6.20
CA CYS A 34 -8.13 -3.37 5.00
C CYS A 34 -8.05 -4.59 4.05
N PHE A 35 -6.86 -5.15 3.87
CA PHE A 35 -6.56 -6.14 2.83
C PHE A 35 -5.79 -7.33 3.41
N ALA A 36 -5.92 -8.49 2.78
CA ALA A 36 -5.05 -9.61 3.12
C ALA A 36 -3.62 -9.28 2.68
N SER A 37 -2.65 -9.45 3.56
CA SER A 37 -1.23 -9.16 3.30
C SER A 37 -0.36 -10.40 3.47
N ASP A 38 0.77 -10.41 2.78
CA ASP A 38 1.87 -11.33 3.07
C ASP A 38 2.64 -10.92 4.34
N ARG A 39 2.49 -9.66 4.79
CA ARG A 39 3.10 -9.17 6.04
C ARG A 39 2.40 -9.80 7.24
N ASP A 40 3.19 -10.35 8.16
CA ASP A 40 2.68 -10.84 9.43
C ASP A 40 2.14 -9.68 10.29
N ALA A 41 1.12 -9.92 11.11
CA ALA A 41 0.45 -8.84 11.87
C ALA A 41 1.37 -8.21 12.94
N ASP A 42 2.39 -8.95 13.39
CA ASP A 42 3.43 -8.45 14.31
C ASP A 42 4.68 -7.94 13.56
N GLU A 43 4.69 -8.01 12.22
CA GLU A 43 5.86 -7.64 11.43
C GLU A 43 6.07 -6.12 11.39
N VAL A 44 6.98 -5.67 12.24
CA VAL A 44 7.37 -4.26 12.32
C VAL A 44 8.42 -3.93 11.27
N PRO A 45 8.23 -2.86 10.46
CA PRO A 45 9.29 -2.31 9.62
C PRO A 45 10.59 -2.13 10.42
N GLN A 46 11.73 -2.57 9.89
CA GLN A 46 13.03 -2.45 10.57
C GLN A 46 13.82 -1.31 9.95
N GLN A 47 14.38 -0.40 10.77
CA GLN A 47 15.30 0.63 10.31
C GLN A 47 16.73 0.13 10.54
N LEU A 48 17.31 -0.48 9.51
CA LEU A 48 18.65 -1.10 9.59
C LEU A 48 19.78 -0.07 9.45
N HIS A 49 19.48 1.11 8.91
CA HIS A 49 20.43 2.19 8.70
C HIS A 49 19.81 3.52 9.09
N GLU A 50 20.57 4.36 9.79
CA GLU A 50 20.10 5.68 10.25
C GLU A 50 20.23 6.77 9.17
N THR A 51 21.07 6.55 8.15
CA THR A 51 21.46 7.58 7.17
C THR A 51 21.11 7.24 5.73
N ARG A 52 20.74 5.99 5.43
CA ARG A 52 20.31 5.59 4.09
C ARG A 52 18.79 5.62 4.03
N PRO A 53 18.21 6.09 2.90
CA PRO A 53 16.78 5.96 2.68
C PRO A 53 16.37 4.50 2.89
N MET A 54 15.45 4.29 3.83
CA MET A 54 14.86 2.98 4.06
C MET A 54 13.62 2.84 3.20
N VAL A 55 13.44 1.62 2.73
CA VAL A 55 12.33 1.22 1.89
C VAL A 55 11.75 -0.04 2.51
N TRP A 56 10.43 -0.06 2.65
CA TRP A 56 9.70 -1.19 3.20
C TRP A 56 8.65 -1.67 2.19
N LEU A 57 8.49 -2.99 2.08
CA LEU A 57 7.66 -3.61 1.06
C LEU A 57 6.50 -4.37 1.70
N GLY A 58 5.36 -4.38 1.04
CA GLY A 58 4.21 -5.22 1.38
C GLY A 58 3.42 -5.59 0.13
N THR A 59 2.88 -6.80 0.09
CA THR A 59 1.96 -7.23 -0.96
C THR A 59 0.57 -7.43 -0.37
N TYR A 60 -0.45 -6.93 -1.06
CA TYR A 60 -1.83 -6.89 -0.60
C TYR A 60 -2.77 -7.44 -1.66
N VAL A 61 -3.71 -8.29 -1.25
CA VAL A 61 -4.76 -8.84 -2.11
C VAL A 61 -6.00 -7.95 -2.01
N VAL A 62 -6.41 -7.36 -3.14
CA VAL A 62 -7.40 -6.25 -3.22
C VAL A 62 -8.80 -6.74 -3.59
N THR A 63 -9.08 -8.04 -3.46
CA THR A 63 -10.38 -8.64 -3.83
C THR A 63 -11.54 -8.09 -3.02
N GLU A 64 -11.42 -8.09 -1.69
CA GLU A 64 -12.42 -7.61 -0.76
C GLU A 64 -11.76 -6.67 0.26
N ALA A 65 -11.99 -5.36 0.11
CA ALA A 65 -11.62 -4.40 1.14
C ALA A 65 -12.53 -4.63 2.36
N ARG A 66 -11.91 -4.88 3.51
CA ARG A 66 -12.61 -5.06 4.78
C ARG A 66 -13.13 -3.71 5.28
N GLU A 67 -14.28 -3.69 5.94
CA GLU A 67 -14.91 -2.47 6.50
C GLU A 67 -14.14 -1.83 7.68
N GLY A 68 -12.92 -2.31 7.99
CA GLY A 68 -12.11 -1.89 9.14
C GLY A 68 -11.03 -0.84 8.84
N CYS A 69 -11.14 -0.14 7.70
CA CYS A 69 -10.22 0.92 7.31
C CYS A 69 -10.56 2.22 8.04
N GLU A 70 -10.01 2.43 9.24
CA GLU A 70 -10.21 3.70 9.96
C GLU A 70 -9.13 4.73 9.60
N PRO A 71 -9.48 6.02 9.46
CA PRO A 71 -8.49 7.09 9.26
C PRO A 71 -7.46 7.11 10.38
N VAL A 72 -6.18 7.18 10.01
CA VAL A 72 -5.06 7.24 10.96
C VAL A 72 -4.25 8.52 10.80
N ARG A 73 -3.45 8.82 11.83
CA ARG A 73 -2.60 10.00 11.87
C ARG A 73 -1.15 9.60 11.62
N LEU A 74 -0.59 10.15 10.56
CA LEU A 74 0.82 10.20 10.23
C LEU A 74 1.44 11.48 10.81
N ASP A 75 2.66 11.36 11.32
CA ASP A 75 3.45 12.49 11.82
C ASP A 75 4.06 13.30 10.66
N SER A 76 4.35 12.64 9.55
CA SER A 76 4.89 13.23 8.32
C SER A 76 4.28 12.62 7.06
N SER A 77 4.48 13.28 5.91
CA SER A 77 4.06 12.73 4.61
C SER A 77 4.81 11.44 4.30
N VAL A 78 4.10 10.44 3.79
CA VAL A 78 4.65 9.13 3.42
C VAL A 78 4.66 9.01 1.90
N LEU A 79 5.77 8.55 1.32
CA LEU A 79 5.80 8.16 -0.09
C LEU A 79 5.41 6.69 -0.21
N ALA A 80 4.50 6.40 -1.14
CA ALA A 80 4.02 5.05 -1.41
C ALA A 80 4.02 4.79 -2.91
N ASP A 81 4.80 3.80 -3.35
CA ASP A 81 4.79 3.33 -4.74
C ASP A 81 3.94 2.06 -4.83
N VAL A 82 2.93 2.09 -5.69
CA VAL A 82 1.89 1.07 -5.75
C VAL A 82 1.88 0.46 -7.14
N GLN A 83 2.20 -0.83 -7.25
CA GLN A 83 2.32 -1.54 -8.52
C GLN A 83 1.42 -2.78 -8.55
N GLY A 84 0.72 -2.99 -9.66
CA GLY A 84 -0.08 -4.20 -9.89
C GLY A 84 -0.94 -4.09 -11.14
N GLY A 85 -1.94 -4.96 -11.26
CA GLY A 85 -2.91 -4.85 -12.35
C GLY A 85 -3.75 -3.57 -12.24
N TYR A 86 -4.11 -2.96 -13.38
CA TYR A 86 -4.87 -1.68 -13.41
C TYR A 86 -6.06 -1.66 -12.44
N TRP A 87 -6.90 -2.69 -12.50
CA TRP A 87 -8.07 -2.79 -11.63
C TRP A 87 -7.71 -2.85 -10.15
N ALA A 88 -6.66 -3.61 -9.79
CA ALA A 88 -6.24 -3.78 -8.41
C ALA A 88 -5.63 -2.47 -7.87
N VAL A 89 -4.83 -1.78 -8.68
CA VAL A 89 -4.20 -0.51 -8.33
C VAL A 89 -5.24 0.61 -8.16
N ASP A 90 -6.20 0.74 -9.07
CA ASP A 90 -7.27 1.74 -8.94
C ASP A 90 -8.14 1.49 -7.69
N ARG A 91 -8.48 0.22 -7.42
CA ARG A 91 -9.23 -0.15 -6.22
C ARG A 91 -8.45 0.11 -4.94
N PHE A 92 -7.16 -0.20 -4.93
CA PHE A 92 -6.27 0.06 -3.80
C PHE A 92 -6.13 1.56 -3.52
N ARG A 93 -5.93 2.36 -4.58
CA ARG A 93 -5.92 3.82 -4.50
C ARG A 93 -7.23 4.36 -3.90
N HIS A 94 -8.37 3.84 -4.33
CA HIS A 94 -9.66 4.30 -3.83
C HIS A 94 -9.83 4.02 -2.32
N ALA A 95 -9.36 2.86 -1.84
CA ALA A 95 -9.36 2.58 -0.41
C ALA A 95 -8.41 3.50 0.37
N LEU A 96 -7.25 3.84 -0.18
CA LEU A 96 -6.35 4.82 0.43
C LEU A 96 -7.00 6.20 0.57
N ASP A 97 -7.81 6.63 -0.39
CA ASP A 97 -8.48 7.95 -0.39
C ASP A 97 -9.51 8.12 0.75
N ASP A 98 -10.06 7.01 1.24
CA ASP A 98 -10.97 7.00 2.39
C ASP A 98 -10.21 7.24 3.72
N ILE A 99 -8.95 6.81 3.78
CA ILE A 99 -8.14 6.77 5.00
C ILE A 99 -7.21 7.98 5.11
N PHE A 100 -6.62 8.38 3.97
CA PHE A 100 -5.59 9.40 3.86
C PHE A 100 -6.00 10.51 2.89
N ILE A 101 -5.28 11.62 2.94
CA ILE A 101 -5.20 12.53 1.81
C ILE A 101 -4.17 11.94 0.84
N VAL A 102 -4.61 11.56 -0.37
CA VAL A 102 -3.78 10.89 -1.37
C VAL A 102 -3.46 11.84 -2.53
N GLU A 103 -2.19 12.19 -2.69
CA GLU A 103 -1.69 12.94 -3.86
C GLU A 103 -1.01 11.98 -4.85
N GLU A 104 -1.39 12.02 -6.13
CA GLU A 104 -0.63 11.34 -7.19
C GLU A 104 0.53 12.20 -7.63
N THR A 105 1.76 11.76 -7.38
CA THR A 105 2.98 12.46 -7.80
C THR A 105 3.52 11.95 -9.13
N GLY A 106 3.07 10.78 -9.57
CA GLY A 106 3.35 10.24 -10.89
C GLY A 106 2.65 8.90 -11.16
N THR A 107 2.68 8.46 -12.42
CA THR A 107 2.19 7.14 -12.83
C THR A 107 2.99 6.59 -14.00
N ALA A 108 3.20 5.28 -14.00
CA ALA A 108 3.68 4.53 -15.14
C ALA A 108 2.66 3.42 -15.48
N SER A 109 2.62 3.00 -16.74
CA SER A 109 1.57 2.14 -17.26
C SER A 109 2.11 1.24 -18.37
N GLY A 110 1.91 -0.07 -18.20
CA GLY A 110 2.22 -1.10 -19.18
C GLY A 110 0.95 -1.68 -19.81
N ASP A 111 1.09 -2.81 -20.51
CA ASP A 111 -0.01 -3.47 -21.22
C ASP A 111 -1.11 -3.99 -20.26
N GLN A 112 -0.71 -4.49 -19.09
CA GLN A 112 -1.61 -5.06 -18.07
C GLN A 112 -1.35 -4.54 -16.65
N GLU A 113 -0.26 -3.80 -16.45
CA GLU A 113 0.20 -3.34 -15.15
C GLU A 113 0.20 -1.82 -15.09
N ARG A 114 -0.03 -1.29 -13.90
CA ARG A 114 0.03 0.12 -13.58
C ARG A 114 0.89 0.31 -12.33
N GLU A 115 1.64 1.39 -12.34
CA GLU A 115 2.37 1.88 -11.18
C GLU A 115 1.89 3.31 -10.86
N LEU A 116 1.68 3.58 -9.58
CA LEU A 116 1.36 4.89 -9.04
C LEU A 116 2.42 5.29 -8.03
N HIS A 117 2.94 6.51 -8.17
CA HIS A 117 3.73 7.17 -7.15
C HIS A 117 2.77 8.06 -6.35
N LEU A 118 2.62 7.77 -5.07
CA LEU A 118 1.68 8.45 -4.18
C LEU A 118 2.41 9.16 -3.05
N ARG A 119 1.84 10.27 -2.61
CA ARG A 119 2.14 10.91 -1.33
C ARG A 119 0.90 10.82 -0.45
N LEU A 120 1.07 10.23 0.73
CA LEU A 120 0.01 10.04 1.72
C LEU A 120 0.20 11.03 2.86
N GLU A 121 -0.88 11.70 3.26
CA GLU A 121 -0.92 12.63 4.37
C GLU A 121 -2.12 12.35 5.27
N SER A 122 -2.01 12.75 6.55
CA SER A 122 -3.12 12.66 7.50
C SER A 122 -4.33 13.47 7.02
N ARG A 123 -5.51 12.89 7.15
CA ARG A 123 -6.79 13.58 6.91
C ARG A 123 -7.21 14.47 8.09
#